data_AF-A0A9W7CIL6-F1
#
_entry.id   AF-A0A9W7CIL6-F1
#
_cell.length_a   1.000
_cell.length_b   1.000
_cell.length_c   1.000
_cell.angle_alpha   90.00
_cell.angle_beta   90.00
_cell.angle_gamma   90.00
#
_symmetry.space_group_name_H-M   'P 1'
#
loop_
_entity.id
_entity.type
_entity.pdbx_description
1 polymer ?
#
loop_
_entity_poly.entity_id
_entity_poly.type
_entity_poly.pdbx_seq_one_letter_code
_entity_poly.pdbx_strand_id
1 'polypeptide(L)'
;MNLPLHQLPHPAASDNYTNSPHYTNPTASNLFTCTQCSRRLPSSHLLNLHINELHNPFHAPSFRCLVPSCPETFPYNFNRTQHLVQVHGFNAGFKFHSRKWEEKERRQYRLNVRKSKKLTQPP
;
A
#
# COMPACT_ATOMS: atom_id res chain seq x y z
N MET A 1 0.13 -45.13 39.53
CA MET A 1 -1.13 -44.76 40.18
C MET A 1 -2.00 -44.13 39.10
N ASN A 2 -3.11 -44.77 38.75
CA ASN A 2 -3.98 -44.41 37.63
C ASN A 2 -5.44 -44.29 38.11
N LEU A 3 -6.23 -43.50 37.37
CA LEU A 3 -7.69 -43.16 37.43
C LEU A 3 -8.12 -41.90 38.23
N PRO A 4 -9.23 -41.20 37.83
CA PRO A 4 -9.94 -41.24 36.54
C PRO A 4 -10.35 -39.86 35.93
N LEU A 5 -10.64 -39.96 34.63
CA LEU A 5 -11.33 -39.04 33.74
C LEU A 5 -12.74 -38.69 34.26
N HIS A 6 -13.11 -37.41 34.31
CA HIS A 6 -14.52 -36.99 34.35
C HIS A 6 -14.78 -35.85 33.36
N GLN A 7 -15.91 -36.03 32.68
CA GLN A 7 -16.45 -35.40 31.49
C GLN A 7 -16.83 -33.91 31.69
N LEU A 8 -16.70 -33.15 30.60
CA LEU A 8 -17.11 -31.76 30.37
C LEU A 8 -18.61 -31.50 30.66
N PRO A 9 -19.00 -30.22 30.73
CA PRO A 9 -20.08 -29.77 29.87
C PRO A 9 -19.63 -28.72 28.86
N HIS A 10 -19.95 -29.03 27.62
CA HIS A 10 -19.83 -28.21 26.43
C HIS A 10 -20.88 -27.09 26.50
N PRO A 11 -20.57 -25.83 26.20
CA PRO A 11 -21.51 -24.98 25.51
C PRO A 11 -21.25 -25.10 24.01
N ALA A 12 -22.24 -25.69 23.33
CA ALA A 12 -22.33 -25.68 21.89
C ALA A 12 -22.33 -24.25 21.36
N ALA A 13 -21.32 -23.92 20.57
CA ALA A 13 -21.40 -22.89 19.55
C ALA A 13 -20.51 -23.32 18.39
N SER A 14 -21.07 -24.21 17.59
CA SER A 14 -20.71 -24.34 16.19
C SER A 14 -20.87 -22.98 15.53
N ASP A 15 -19.79 -22.37 15.06
CA ASP A 15 -19.79 -21.58 13.84
C ASP A 15 -18.35 -21.25 13.39
N ASN A 16 -17.95 -22.01 12.36
CA ASN A 16 -17.43 -21.48 11.11
C ASN A 16 -16.17 -20.57 11.13
N TYR A 17 -15.08 -21.20 10.68
CA TYR A 17 -13.99 -20.65 9.87
C TYR A 17 -14.24 -19.20 9.39
N THR A 18 -13.66 -18.21 10.08
CA THR A 18 -13.54 -16.86 9.53
C THR A 18 -12.06 -16.54 9.38
N ASN A 19 -11.54 -16.89 8.21
CA ASN A 19 -10.34 -16.28 7.65
C ASN A 19 -10.66 -14.79 7.37
N SER A 20 -10.52 -13.95 8.40
CA SER A 20 -10.61 -12.49 8.26
C SER A 20 -9.20 -11.90 8.38
N PRO A 21 -8.66 -11.25 7.32
CA PRO A 21 -7.45 -10.47 7.48
C PRO A 21 -7.75 -9.36 8.48
N HIS A 22 -7.04 -9.40 9.61
CA HIS A 22 -7.22 -8.50 10.74
C HIS A 22 -6.79 -7.08 10.34
N TYR A 23 -7.67 -6.31 9.69
CA TYR A 23 -7.50 -4.87 9.53
C TYR A 23 -7.85 -4.22 10.87
N THR A 24 -6.89 -4.19 11.79
CA THR A 24 -7.03 -3.40 13.03
C THR A 24 -7.18 -1.93 12.65
N ASN A 25 -8.35 -1.36 12.93
CA ASN A 25 -8.60 0.07 12.71
C ASN A 25 -7.62 0.89 13.60
N PRO A 26 -6.69 1.68 13.03
CA PRO A 26 -5.72 2.40 13.84
C PRO A 26 -6.45 3.48 14.66
N THR A 27 -6.45 3.34 15.99
CA THR A 27 -6.87 4.41 16.87
C THR A 27 -6.00 5.65 16.61
N ALA A 28 -6.61 6.84 16.68
CA ALA A 28 -5.96 8.11 16.32
C ALA A 28 -4.67 8.43 17.08
N SER A 29 -4.28 7.66 18.10
CA SER A 29 -3.03 7.75 18.86
C SER A 29 -1.84 7.02 18.21
N ASN A 30 -2.07 6.10 17.26
CA ASN A 30 -1.01 5.23 16.69
C ASN A 30 -0.66 5.57 15.23
N LEU A 31 -0.81 6.83 14.83
CA LEU A 31 -0.43 7.28 13.48
C LEU A 31 1.00 7.84 13.46
N PHE A 32 1.71 7.56 12.37
CA PHE A 32 3.04 8.06 12.10
C PHE A 32 2.94 9.39 11.35
N THR A 33 3.54 10.45 11.89
CA THR A 33 3.43 11.81 11.34
C THR A 33 4.69 12.19 10.58
N CYS A 34 4.55 12.68 9.35
CA CYS A 34 5.65 13.26 8.59
C CYS A 34 6.02 14.62 9.18
N THR A 35 7.29 14.84 9.51
CA THR A 35 7.78 16.11 10.06
C THR A 35 7.82 17.25 9.03
N GLN A 36 7.91 16.92 7.73
CA GLN A 36 8.01 17.91 6.65
C GLN A 36 6.66 18.50 6.22
N CYS A 37 5.57 17.73 6.33
CA CYS A 37 4.25 18.15 5.87
C CYS A 37 3.10 17.82 6.82
N SER A 38 3.39 17.31 8.01
CA SER A 38 2.43 16.92 9.05
C SER A 38 1.39 15.87 8.63
N ARG A 39 1.60 15.19 7.50
CA ARG A 39 0.71 14.12 7.05
C ARG A 39 0.80 12.92 8.00
N ARG A 40 -0.35 12.41 8.41
CA ARG A 40 -0.48 11.25 9.30
C ARG A 40 -0.71 9.99 8.47
N LEU A 41 0.06 8.93 8.73
CA LEU A 41 -0.01 7.65 8.03
C LEU A 41 -0.20 6.51 9.04
N PRO A 42 -0.91 5.43 8.65
CA PRO A 42 -1.28 4.36 9.59
C PRO A 42 -0.14 3.38 9.88
N SER A 43 1.02 3.48 9.21
CA SER A 43 2.18 2.64 9.50
C SER A 43 3.50 3.36 9.18
N SER A 44 4.56 2.94 9.88
CA SER A 44 5.92 3.43 9.63
C SER A 44 6.39 3.16 8.21
N HIS A 45 6.03 2.00 7.65
CA HIS A 45 6.34 1.66 6.26
C HIS A 45 5.76 2.68 5.27
N LEU A 46 4.48 3.03 5.43
CA LEU A 46 3.85 4.03 4.56
C LEU A 46 4.45 5.42 4.75
N LEU A 47 4.84 5.78 5.98
CA LEU A 47 5.56 7.04 6.23
C LEU A 47 6.91 7.08 5.49
N ASN A 48 7.67 5.98 5.53
CA ASN A 48 8.94 5.89 4.81
C ASN A 48 8.76 5.99 3.30
N LEU A 49 7.74 5.32 2.73
CA LEU A 49 7.41 5.48 1.31
C LEU A 49 7.01 6.92 0.98
N HIS A 50 6.18 7.53 1.82
CA HIS A 50 5.78 8.93 1.67
C HIS A 50 6.98 9.89 1.62
N ILE A 51 7.92 9.76 2.58
CA ILE A 51 9.12 10.60 2.62
C ILE A 51 9.98 10.37 1.38
N ASN A 52 10.20 9.12 0.99
CA ASN A 52 11.00 8.78 -0.18
C ASN A 52 10.38 9.32 -1.49
N GLU A 53 9.06 9.25 -1.64
CA GLU A 53 8.40 9.64 -2.89
C GLU A 53 8.12 11.15 -2.99
N LEU A 54 7.97 11.84 -1.86
CA LEU A 54 7.52 13.24 -1.83
C LEU A 54 8.54 14.24 -1.29
N HIS A 55 9.45 13.79 -0.43
CA HIS A 55 10.37 14.68 0.29
C HIS A 55 11.84 14.36 0.01
N ASN A 56 12.17 13.23 -0.60
CA ASN A 56 13.53 12.90 -1.01
C ASN A 56 13.80 13.41 -2.44
N PRO A 57 14.57 14.50 -2.62
CA PRO A 57 14.90 15.03 -3.95
C PRO A 57 15.85 14.11 -4.74
N PHE A 58 16.51 13.16 -4.07
CA PHE A 58 17.43 12.20 -4.68
C PHE A 58 16.81 10.82 -4.93
N HIS A 59 15.49 10.65 -4.76
CA HIS A 59 14.88 9.35 -5.02
C HIS A 59 14.98 9.00 -6.50
N ALA A 60 15.48 7.79 -6.79
CA ALA A 60 15.33 7.20 -8.11
C ALA A 60 13.83 7.02 -8.40
N PRO A 61 13.34 7.27 -9.62
CA PRO A 61 11.91 7.23 -9.97
C PRO A 61 11.40 5.79 -9.98
N SER A 62 11.24 5.23 -8.78
CA SER A 62 10.74 3.89 -8.54
C SER A 62 9.75 3.94 -7.37
N PHE A 63 8.57 3.40 -7.62
CA PHE A 63 7.47 3.31 -6.67
C PHE A 63 7.45 1.90 -6.12
N ARG A 64 7.75 1.74 -4.83
CA ARG A 64 7.60 0.46 -4.15
C ARG A 64 6.13 0.17 -3.87
N CYS A 65 5.77 -1.11 -3.85
CA CYS A 65 4.46 -1.54 -3.40
C CYS A 65 4.20 -1.03 -1.96
N LEU A 66 2.93 -0.74 -1.66
CA LEU A 66 2.51 -0.24 -0.35
C LEU A 66 2.38 -1.34 0.71
N VAL A 67 2.36 -2.60 0.27
CA VAL A 67 2.28 -3.77 1.14
C VAL A 67 3.70 -4.13 1.59
N PRO A 68 4.03 -4.11 2.90
CA PRO A 68 5.40 -4.31 3.37
C PRO A 68 6.05 -5.64 2.98
N SER A 69 5.24 -6.69 2.80
CA SER A 69 5.71 -8.02 2.39
C SER A 69 5.89 -8.16 0.86
N CYS A 70 5.54 -7.14 0.08
CA CYS A 70 5.61 -7.18 -1.37
C CYS A 70 6.89 -6.47 -1.88
N PRO A 71 7.81 -7.17 -2.56
CA PRO A 71 9.07 -6.60 -3.03
C PRO A 71 8.94 -5.80 -4.34
N GLU A 72 7.76 -5.79 -4.95
CA GLU A 72 7.55 -5.22 -6.29
C GLU A 72 7.81 -3.71 -6.34
N THR A 73 8.44 -3.29 -7.44
CA THR A 73 8.75 -1.88 -7.72
C THR A 73 8.31 -1.50 -9.12
N PHE A 74 7.87 -0.25 -9.27
CA PHE A 74 7.24 0.23 -10.50
C PHE A 74 7.85 1.55 -10.96
N PRO A 75 8.01 1.79 -12.27
CA PRO A 75 8.52 3.06 -12.78
C PRO A 75 7.50 4.21 -12.64
N TYR A 76 6.20 3.90 -12.56
CA TYR A 76 5.11 4.88 -12.46
C TYR A 76 4.10 4.46 -11.40
N ASN A 77 3.44 5.46 -10.79
CA ASN A 77 2.42 5.21 -9.77
C ASN A 77 1.17 4.53 -10.37
N PHE A 78 0.90 4.75 -11.66
CA PHE A 78 -0.15 4.04 -12.39
C PHE A 78 0.06 2.51 -12.34
N ASN A 79 1.27 2.04 -12.67
CA ASN A 79 1.59 0.61 -12.63
C ASN A 79 1.47 0.03 -11.22
N ARG A 80 1.96 0.76 -10.21
CA ARG A 80 1.78 0.38 -8.81
C ARG A 80 0.31 0.27 -8.43
N THR A 81 -0.51 1.24 -8.82
CA THR A 81 -1.95 1.24 -8.52
C THR A 81 -2.64 0.04 -9.15
N GLN A 82 -2.32 -0.26 -10.42
CA GLN A 82 -2.83 -1.45 -11.09
C GLN A 82 -2.41 -2.73 -10.36
N HIS A 83 -1.15 -2.85 -9.96
CA HIS A 83 -0.67 -3.98 -9.17
C HIS A 83 -1.41 -4.12 -7.84
N LEU A 84 -1.63 -3.04 -7.10
CA LEU A 84 -2.38 -3.07 -5.84
C LEU A 84 -3.81 -3.59 -6.04
N VAL A 85 -4.46 -3.23 -7.14
CA VAL A 85 -5.81 -3.73 -7.47
C VAL A 85 -5.77 -5.21 -7.86
N GLN A 86 -4.86 -5.59 -8.76
CA GLN A 86 -4.82 -6.94 -9.34
C GLN A 86 -4.27 -8.00 -8.38
N VAL A 87 -3.24 -7.66 -7.61
CA VAL A 87 -2.50 -8.61 -6.76
C VAL A 87 -2.95 -8.53 -5.30
N HIS A 88 -3.26 -7.34 -4.81
CA HIS A 88 -3.64 -7.11 -3.42
C HIS A 88 -5.12 -6.79 -3.22
N GLY A 89 -5.92 -6.78 -4.29
CA GLY A 89 -7.37 -6.56 -4.21
C GLY A 89 -7.78 -5.17 -3.71
N PHE A 90 -6.89 -4.17 -3.80
CA PHE A 90 -7.22 -2.81 -3.40
C PHE A 90 -8.35 -2.27 -4.30
N ASN A 91 -9.22 -1.44 -3.74
CA ASN A 91 -10.23 -0.76 -4.55
C ASN A 91 -9.56 0.15 -5.59
N ALA A 92 -10.03 0.14 -6.84
CA ALA A 92 -9.52 0.98 -7.93
C ALA A 92 -9.58 2.49 -7.61
N GLY A 93 -10.49 2.89 -6.71
CA GLY A 93 -10.61 4.25 -6.20
C GLY A 93 -9.54 4.65 -5.18
N PHE A 94 -8.68 3.74 -4.72
CA PHE A 94 -7.69 4.02 -3.69
C PHE A 94 -6.67 5.07 -4.14
N LYS A 95 -6.37 6.03 -3.25
CA LYS A 95 -5.43 7.13 -3.49
C LYS A 95 -4.45 7.22 -2.33
N PHE A 96 -3.19 6.87 -2.59
CA PHE A 96 -2.11 6.98 -1.61
C PHE A 96 -1.59 8.42 -1.50
N HIS A 97 -1.43 9.10 -2.63
CA HIS A 97 -0.95 10.47 -2.69
C HIS A 97 -2.08 11.49 -2.65
N SER A 98 -1.73 12.76 -2.45
CA SER A 98 -2.67 13.86 -2.58
C SER A 98 -3.02 14.10 -4.04
N ARG A 99 -4.24 14.58 -4.30
CA ARG A 99 -4.73 14.89 -5.66
C ARG A 99 -3.77 15.78 -6.45
N LYS A 100 -3.20 16.80 -5.79
CA LYS A 100 -2.22 17.72 -6.41
C LYS A 100 -0.97 16.98 -6.90
N TRP A 101 -0.49 15.99 -6.15
CA TRP A 101 0.67 15.21 -6.55
C TRP A 101 0.34 14.24 -7.69
N GLU A 102 -0.81 13.57 -7.63
CA GLU A 102 -1.25 12.64 -8.68
C GLU A 102 -1.42 13.35 -10.03
N GLU A 103 -1.91 14.59 -10.03
CA GLU A 103 -2.01 15.39 -11.24
C GLU A 103 -0.64 15.72 -11.83
N LYS A 104 0.32 16.11 -10.98
CA LYS A 104 1.70 16.37 -11.39
C LYS A 104 2.36 15.12 -11.98
N GLU A 105 2.22 13.98 -11.32
CA GLU A 105 2.79 12.69 -11.77
C GLU A 105 2.16 12.24 -13.10
N ARG A 106 0.83 12.33 -13.24
CA ARG A 106 0.14 12.03 -14.51
C ARG A 106 0.60 12.93 -15.65
N ARG A 107 0.83 14.22 -15.39
CA ARG A 107 1.36 15.16 -16.39
C ARG A 107 2.75 14.73 -16.83
N GLN A 108 3.64 14.39 -15.89
CA GLN A 108 4.99 13.92 -16.18
C GLN A 108 4.97 12.61 -16.98
N TYR A 109 4.17 11.63 -16.57
CA TYR A 109 3.99 10.37 -17.31
C TYR A 109 3.60 10.61 -18.77
N ARG A 110 2.60 11.48 -19.04
CA ARG A 110 2.17 11.82 -20.40
C ARG A 110 3.28 12.45 -21.24
N LEU A 111 4.09 13.33 -20.65
CA LEU A 111 5.22 13.95 -21.33
C LEU A 111 6.30 12.90 -21.66
N ASN A 112 6.60 12.01 -20.70
CA ASN A 112 7.58 10.95 -20.88
C ASN A 112 7.15 9.96 -21.96
N VAL A 113 5.90 9.50 -21.96
CA VAL A 113 5.36 8.61 -23.00
C VAL A 113 5.42 9.27 -24.39
N ARG A 114 5.05 10.56 -24.51
CA ARG A 114 5.17 11.30 -25.78
C ARG A 114 6.61 11.38 -26.26
N LYS A 115 7.56 11.61 -25.36
CA LYS A 115 8.99 11.66 -25.67
C LYS A 115 9.50 10.29 -26.12
N SER A 116 9.14 9.22 -25.42
CA SER A 116 9.50 7.84 -25.78
C SER A 116 8.95 7.47 -27.16
N LYS A 117 7.69 7.81 -27.48
CA LYS A 117 7.10 7.57 -28.81
C LYS A 117 7.76 8.36 -29.94
N LYS A 118 8.32 9.55 -29.65
CA LYS A 118 9.12 10.30 -30.63
C LYS A 118 10.50 9.68 -30.87
N LEU A 119 11.04 8.93 -29.90
CA LEU A 119 12.34 8.29 -30.00
C LEU A 119 12.28 6.90 -30.68
N THR A 120 11.09 6.30 -30.77
CA THR A 120 10.87 4.98 -31.39
C THR A 120 10.35 5.04 -32.83
N GLN A 121 10.28 6.21 -33.46
CA GLN A 121 10.00 6.32 -34.91
C GLN A 121 11.33 6.20 -35.66
N PRO A 122 11.51 5.20 -36.55
CA PRO A 122 12.67 5.18 -37.45
C PRO A 122 12.61 6.37 -38.42
N PRO A 123 13.76 6.83 -38.93
CA PRO A 123 13.87 7.99 -39.82
C PRO A 123 13.08 7.83 -41.12
#